data_AF-F9F839-F1
#
_entry.id   AF-F9F839-F1
#
_cell.length_a   1.000
_cell.length_b   1.000
_cell.length_c   1.000
_cell.angle_alpha   90.00
_cell.angle_beta   90.00
_cell.angle_gamma   90.00
#
_symmetry.space_group_name_H-M   'P 1'
#
loop_
_entity.id
_entity.type
_entity.pdbx_description
1 polymer ?
#
loop_
_entity_poly.entity_id
_entity_poly.type
_entity_poly.pdbx_seq_one_letter_code
_entity_poly.pdbx_strand_id
1 'polypeptide(L)'
;TEFGFNKQHRRLRCCGHIINLVARSILFGTDADAFEDDCQAEKEIHDEIKLWRSKGPLGKLHNIIHWVQRSGQRIEKLHKLQLIENTALNLEDKTTYNVVTDNATRWNSSEAMMERGYQLRNALDSLVQAEVTEWNNYVARRTQNGTKPMPKKSRTKPAIVDDKMSVED
;
A
#
# COMPACT_ATOMS: atom_id res chain seq x y z
N THR A 1 -29.38 1.00 -36.88
CA THR A 1 -30.08 1.24 -35.61
C THR A 1 -31.31 2.06 -35.92
N GLU A 2 -32.50 1.46 -35.81
CA GLU A 2 -33.77 2.17 -36.00
C GLU A 2 -33.78 3.46 -35.15
N PHE A 3 -34.15 4.59 -35.77
CA PHE A 3 -34.25 5.94 -35.18
C PHE A 3 -32.97 6.79 -34.98
N GLY A 4 -31.80 6.41 -35.49
CA GLY A 4 -30.60 7.27 -35.37
C GLY A 4 -30.18 7.55 -33.92
N PHE A 5 -30.64 6.73 -32.99
CA PHE A 5 -30.31 6.83 -31.57
C PHE A 5 -28.83 6.50 -31.35
N ASN A 6 -28.03 7.53 -31.10
CA ASN A 6 -26.64 7.37 -30.70
C ASN A 6 -26.53 7.43 -29.17
N LYS A 7 -26.25 6.27 -28.56
CA LYS A 7 -26.07 6.12 -27.11
C LYS A 7 -24.99 7.04 -26.53
N GLN A 8 -23.95 7.36 -27.30
CA GLN A 8 -22.85 8.22 -26.82
C GLN A 8 -23.30 9.67 -26.66
N HIS A 9 -24.17 10.16 -27.56
CA HIS A 9 -24.64 11.55 -27.55
C HIS A 9 -25.64 11.87 -26.43
N ARG A 10 -26.26 10.83 -25.83
CA ARG A 10 -27.26 10.97 -24.77
C ARG A 10 -26.73 10.61 -23.38
N ARG A 11 -25.47 10.17 -23.28
CA ARG A 11 -24.88 9.73 -22.02
C ARG A 11 -24.26 10.93 -21.30
N LEU A 12 -25.05 11.56 -20.43
CA LEU A 12 -24.56 12.58 -19.50
C LEU A 12 -23.76 11.92 -18.37
N ARG A 13 -22.60 12.48 -18.05
CA ARG A 13 -21.84 12.12 -16.84
C ARG A 13 -22.39 12.95 -15.67
N CYS A 14 -22.66 12.32 -14.53
CA CYS A 14 -23.02 13.08 -13.34
C CYS A 14 -21.81 13.85 -12.78
N CYS A 15 -22.02 14.96 -12.10
CA CYS A 15 -20.93 15.76 -11.52
C CYS A 15 -20.04 14.93 -10.58
N GLY A 16 -20.63 14.02 -9.80
CA GLY A 16 -19.87 13.10 -8.94
C GLY A 16 -18.92 12.20 -9.73
N HIS A 17 -19.34 11.71 -10.90
CA HIS A 17 -18.47 10.91 -11.76
C HIS A 17 -17.31 11.75 -12.33
N ILE A 18 -17.54 13.03 -12.68
CA ILE A 18 -16.47 13.93 -13.12
C ILE A 18 -15.45 14.18 -11.99
N ILE A 19 -15.92 14.46 -10.78
CA ILE A 19 -15.06 14.65 -9.60
C ILE A 19 -14.22 13.39 -9.34
N ASN A 20 -14.83 12.21 -9.41
CA ASN A 20 -14.13 10.94 -9.24
C ASN A 20 -13.04 10.73 -10.31
N LEU A 21 -13.31 11.07 -11.58
CA LEU A 21 -12.30 11.01 -12.65
C LEU A 21 -11.11 11.95 -12.37
N VAL A 22 -11.39 13.17 -11.92
CA VAL A 22 -10.35 14.15 -11.57
C VAL A 22 -9.53 13.65 -10.38
N ALA A 23 -10.17 13.18 -9.31
CA ALA A 23 -9.50 12.64 -8.13
C ALA A 23 -8.60 11.46 -8.49
N ARG A 24 -9.10 10.50 -9.29
CA ARG A 24 -8.30 9.35 -9.77
C ARG A 24 -7.11 9.79 -10.61
N SER A 25 -7.28 10.82 -11.45
CA SER A 25 -6.19 11.38 -12.25
C SER A 25 -5.10 12.04 -11.38
N ILE A 26 -5.51 12.70 -10.29
CA ILE A 26 -4.57 13.28 -9.31
C ILE A 26 -3.80 12.18 -8.58
N LEU A 27 -4.48 11.11 -8.16
CA LEU A 27 -3.87 10.04 -7.36
C LEU A 27 -2.98 9.09 -8.18
N PHE A 28 -3.40 8.75 -9.41
CA PHE A 28 -2.77 7.69 -10.20
C PHE A 28 -2.13 8.18 -11.51
N GLY A 29 -2.25 9.47 -11.81
CA GLY A 29 -1.75 10.10 -13.03
C GLY A 29 -2.78 10.12 -14.17
N THR A 30 -2.38 10.68 -15.31
CA THR A 30 -3.24 10.91 -16.49
C THR A 30 -3.90 9.65 -17.06
N ASP A 31 -3.29 8.48 -16.89
CA ASP A 31 -3.79 7.20 -17.38
C ASP A 31 -4.37 6.32 -16.24
N ALA A 32 -5.18 6.91 -15.37
CA ALA A 32 -5.76 6.23 -14.20
C ALA A 32 -6.65 5.03 -14.58
N ASP A 33 -7.36 5.10 -15.72
CA ASP A 33 -8.17 3.98 -16.22
C ASP A 33 -7.30 2.80 -16.66
N ALA A 34 -6.22 3.06 -17.41
CA ALA A 34 -5.29 2.02 -17.84
C ALA A 34 -4.59 1.36 -16.63
N PHE A 35 -4.24 2.15 -15.62
CA PHE A 35 -3.70 1.62 -14.37
C PHE A 35 -4.68 0.70 -13.63
N GLU A 36 -5.96 1.05 -13.58
CA GLU A 36 -6.96 0.20 -12.92
C GLU A 36 -7.25 -1.08 -13.69
N ASP A 37 -7.31 -1.01 -15.02
CA ASP A 37 -7.40 -2.19 -15.87
C ASP A 37 -6.20 -3.12 -15.63
N ASP A 38 -5.01 -2.52 -15.50
CA ASP A 38 -3.80 -3.24 -15.09
C ASP A 38 -3.91 -3.86 -13.69
N CYS A 39 -4.50 -3.17 -12.72
CA CYS A 39 -4.70 -3.72 -11.38
C CYS A 39 -5.70 -4.89 -11.36
N GLN A 40 -6.62 -4.96 -12.32
CA GLN A 40 -7.60 -6.05 -12.44
C GLN A 40 -7.07 -7.27 -13.20
N ALA A 41 -6.01 -7.11 -13.99
CA ALA A 41 -5.39 -8.20 -14.72
C ALA A 41 -4.77 -9.23 -13.76
N GLU A 42 -4.88 -10.52 -14.11
CA GLU A 42 -4.23 -11.58 -13.35
C GLU A 42 -2.71 -11.43 -13.45
N LYS A 43 -2.06 -11.17 -12.31
CA LYS A 43 -0.63 -10.90 -12.20
C LYS A 43 -0.05 -11.72 -11.05
N GLU A 44 1.23 -12.08 -11.15
CA GLU A 44 1.95 -12.56 -9.98
C GLU A 44 2.02 -11.46 -8.93
N ILE A 45 1.95 -11.82 -7.64
CA ILE A 45 1.99 -10.89 -6.50
C ILE A 45 3.19 -9.92 -6.60
N HIS A 46 4.32 -10.38 -7.14
CA HIS A 46 5.50 -9.56 -7.29
C HIS A 46 5.31 -8.40 -8.28
N ASP A 47 4.60 -8.65 -9.38
CA ASP A 47 4.36 -7.66 -10.43
C ASP A 47 3.24 -6.69 -10.02
N GLU A 48 2.22 -7.19 -9.31
CA GLU A 48 1.20 -6.34 -8.65
C GLU A 48 1.87 -5.32 -7.71
N ILE A 49 2.77 -5.78 -6.85
CA ILE A 49 3.48 -4.91 -5.90
C ILE A 49 4.35 -3.86 -6.62
N LYS A 50 5.04 -4.24 -7.71
CA LYS A 50 5.83 -3.29 -8.51
C LYS A 50 4.96 -2.25 -9.20
N LEU A 51 3.83 -2.68 -9.75
CA LEU A 51 2.86 -1.82 -10.40
C LEU A 51 2.38 -0.74 -9.41
N TRP A 52 1.96 -1.15 -8.21
CA TRP A 52 1.57 -0.19 -7.17
C TRP A 52 2.72 0.71 -6.76
N ARG A 53 3.93 0.17 -6.53
CA ARG A 53 5.10 0.98 -6.16
C ARG A 53 5.43 2.08 -7.17
N SER A 54 5.12 1.88 -8.45
CA SER A 54 5.29 2.91 -9.50
C SER A 54 4.43 4.17 -9.29
N LYS A 55 3.38 4.10 -8.47
CA LYS A 55 2.52 5.23 -8.10
C LYS A 55 3.03 6.03 -6.91
N GLY A 56 4.29 5.84 -6.51
CA GLY A 56 4.95 6.64 -5.49
C GLY A 56 4.46 6.33 -4.07
N PRO A 57 4.40 7.34 -3.18
CA PRO A 57 4.03 7.16 -1.77
C PRO A 57 2.69 6.43 -1.55
N LEU A 58 1.67 6.77 -2.33
CA LEU A 58 0.35 6.13 -2.23
C LEU A 58 0.41 4.63 -2.56
N GLY A 59 1.20 4.28 -3.57
CA GLY A 59 1.43 2.90 -3.96
C GLY A 59 2.21 2.09 -2.93
N LYS A 60 3.23 2.70 -2.30
CA LYS A 60 3.95 2.09 -1.17
C LYS A 60 3.00 1.86 0.01
N LEU A 61 2.15 2.85 0.33
CA LEU A 61 1.14 2.71 1.39
C LEU A 61 0.15 1.58 1.10
N HIS A 62 -0.36 1.49 -0.13
CA HIS A 62 -1.19 0.37 -0.58
C HIS A 62 -0.50 -0.97 -0.31
N ASN A 63 0.75 -1.14 -0.79
CA ASN A 63 1.51 -2.37 -0.59
C ASN A 63 1.67 -2.74 0.89
N ILE A 64 2.01 -1.78 1.74
CA ILE A 64 2.18 -1.99 3.19
C ILE A 64 0.88 -2.45 3.82
N ILE A 65 -0.23 -1.75 3.54
CA ILE A 65 -1.54 -2.05 4.12
C ILE A 65 -2.03 -3.43 3.72
N HIS A 66 -1.94 -3.77 2.43
CA HIS A 66 -2.30 -5.10 1.94
C HIS A 66 -1.38 -6.18 2.52
N TRP A 67 -0.09 -5.90 2.69
CA TRP A 67 0.85 -6.82 3.32
C TRP A 67 0.49 -7.11 4.80
N VAL A 68 0.10 -6.07 5.56
CA VAL A 68 -0.37 -6.23 6.95
C VAL A 68 -1.64 -7.07 6.97
N GLN A 69 -2.65 -6.71 6.18
CA GLN A 69 -3.97 -7.33 6.20
C GLN A 69 -3.95 -8.83 5.84
N ARG A 70 -2.95 -9.27 5.06
CA ARG A 70 -2.78 -10.67 4.64
C ARG A 70 -2.32 -11.61 5.77
N SER A 71 -2.04 -11.14 6.99
CA SER A 71 -1.62 -12.02 8.11
C SER A 71 -2.02 -11.49 9.49
N GLY A 72 -2.72 -12.33 10.28
CA GLY A 72 -3.07 -12.01 11.66
C GLY A 72 -1.86 -11.68 12.56
N GLN A 73 -0.73 -12.35 12.36
CA GLN A 73 0.51 -12.05 13.09
C GLN A 73 1.03 -10.64 12.78
N ARG A 74 0.87 -10.16 11.55
CA ARG A 74 1.27 -8.80 11.15
C ARG A 74 0.32 -7.75 11.71
N ILE A 75 -0.98 -8.04 11.71
CA ILE A 75 -1.99 -7.21 12.37
C ILE A 75 -1.65 -7.06 13.85
N GLU A 76 -1.46 -8.18 14.57
CA GLU A 76 -1.07 -8.14 15.99
C GLU A 76 0.24 -7.39 16.24
N LYS A 77 1.24 -7.57 15.37
CA LYS A 77 2.52 -6.85 15.45
C LYS A 77 2.29 -5.34 15.31
N LEU A 78 1.45 -4.90 14.37
CA LEU A 78 1.09 -3.50 14.20
C LEU A 78 0.35 -2.95 15.44
N HIS A 79 -0.61 -3.68 16.01
CA HIS A 79 -1.28 -3.26 17.25
C HIS A 79 -0.30 -3.10 18.43
N LYS A 80 0.68 -3.98 18.56
CA LYS A 80 1.73 -3.87 19.58
C LYS A 80 2.58 -2.61 19.40
N LEU A 81 2.96 -2.30 18.15
CA LEU A 81 3.72 -1.09 17.83
C LEU A 81 2.91 0.18 18.12
N GLN A 82 1.63 0.21 17.77
CA GLN A 82 0.74 1.31 18.15
C GLN A 82 0.68 1.52 19.66
N LEU A 83 0.58 0.45 20.45
CA LEU A 83 0.55 0.56 21.92
C LEU A 83 1.85 1.13 22.49
N ILE A 84 3.00 0.74 21.93
CA ILE A 84 4.32 1.27 22.30
C ILE A 84 4.35 2.77 22.00
N GLU A 85 3.90 3.19 20.83
CA GLU A 85 3.90 4.59 20.41
C GLU A 85 2.92 5.45 21.22
N ASN A 86 1.69 4.98 21.40
CA ASN A 86 0.70 5.66 22.23
C ASN A 86 1.19 5.85 23.67
N THR A 87 1.94 4.86 24.18
CA THR A 87 2.56 4.97 25.51
C THR A 87 3.74 5.93 25.52
N ALA A 88 4.60 5.91 24.49
CA ALA A 88 5.73 6.83 24.36
C ALA A 88 5.29 8.30 24.20
N LEU A 89 4.16 8.53 23.53
CA LEU A 89 3.52 9.84 23.38
C LEU A 89 2.67 10.24 24.59
N ASN A 90 2.55 9.37 25.60
CA ASN A 90 1.74 9.56 26.80
C ASN A 90 0.28 9.96 26.49
N LEU A 91 -0.33 9.31 25.49
CA LEU A 91 -1.72 9.55 25.12
C LEU A 91 -2.66 8.97 26.19
N GLU A 92 -3.72 9.71 26.50
CA GLU A 92 -4.79 9.25 27.39
C GLU A 92 -5.57 8.09 26.75
N ASP A 93 -5.93 8.25 25.47
CA ASP A 93 -6.50 7.18 24.67
C ASP A 93 -5.39 6.35 24.01
N LYS A 94 -5.33 5.07 24.39
CA LYS A 94 -4.38 4.09 23.83
C LYS A 94 -5.05 3.12 22.87
N THR A 95 -6.23 3.47 22.36
CA THR A 95 -6.93 2.69 21.35
C THR A 95 -6.01 2.41 20.17
N THR A 96 -6.10 1.18 19.66
CA THR A 96 -5.33 0.73 18.51
C THR A 96 -6.29 0.34 17.40
N TYR A 97 -5.86 0.52 16.16
CA TYR A 97 -6.72 0.44 15.00
C TYR A 97 -6.18 -0.55 13.97
N ASN A 98 -7.10 -1.22 13.27
CA ASN A 98 -6.77 -1.97 12.06
C ASN A 98 -6.38 -1.03 10.92
N VAL A 99 -5.68 -1.55 9.92
CA VAL A 99 -5.51 -0.84 8.65
C VAL A 99 -6.83 -0.79 7.86
N VAL A 100 -6.95 0.16 6.94
CA VAL A 100 -8.09 0.27 6.01
C VAL A 100 -7.57 0.05 4.61
N THR A 101 -8.07 -0.98 3.92
CA THR A 101 -7.69 -1.25 2.53
C THR A 101 -8.51 -0.40 1.58
N ASP A 102 -7.85 0.09 0.53
CA ASP A 102 -8.53 0.71 -0.61
C ASP A 102 -9.26 -0.34 -1.47
N ASN A 103 -10.23 0.13 -2.25
CA ASN A 103 -11.04 -0.66 -3.17
C ASN A 103 -11.51 0.23 -4.32
N ALA A 104 -11.06 -0.07 -5.55
CA ALA A 104 -11.37 0.70 -6.76
C ALA A 104 -12.89 0.96 -6.96
N THR A 105 -13.75 0.04 -6.50
CA THR A 105 -15.21 0.17 -6.66
C THR A 105 -15.86 1.16 -5.68
N ARG A 106 -15.14 1.63 -4.65
CA ARG A 106 -15.66 2.54 -3.62
C ARG A 106 -14.91 3.87 -3.65
N TRP A 107 -15.59 4.93 -4.10
CA TRP A 107 -14.98 6.23 -4.45
C TRP A 107 -14.01 6.82 -3.42
N ASN A 108 -14.31 6.70 -2.12
CA ASN A 108 -13.50 7.32 -1.06
C ASN A 108 -12.55 6.31 -0.36
N SER A 109 -12.37 5.11 -0.89
CA SER A 109 -11.59 4.09 -0.19
C SER A 109 -10.10 4.44 -0.10
N SER A 110 -9.55 5.07 -1.14
CA SER A 110 -8.15 5.48 -1.15
C SER A 110 -7.90 6.62 -0.16
N GLU A 111 -8.86 7.53 -0.02
CA GLU A 111 -8.82 8.58 1.00
C GLU A 111 -8.91 7.99 2.42
N ALA A 112 -9.86 7.11 2.69
CA ALA A 112 -9.95 6.42 3.99
C ALA A 112 -8.68 5.62 4.33
N MET A 113 -8.04 4.99 3.32
CA MET A 113 -6.75 4.34 3.47
C MET A 113 -5.65 5.34 3.83
N MET A 114 -5.59 6.48 3.16
CA MET A 114 -4.62 7.55 3.45
C MET A 114 -4.81 8.13 4.85
N GLU A 115 -6.05 8.43 5.26
CA GLU A 115 -6.34 8.93 6.59
C GLU A 115 -5.90 7.95 7.68
N ARG A 116 -6.23 6.66 7.54
CA ARG A 116 -5.78 5.63 8.48
C ARG A 116 -4.27 5.44 8.43
N GLY A 117 -3.67 5.48 7.24
CA GLY A 117 -2.23 5.41 7.06
C GLY A 117 -1.50 6.54 7.78
N TYR A 118 -2.03 7.76 7.69
CA TYR A 118 -1.49 8.93 8.38
C TYR A 118 -1.63 8.81 9.90
N GLN A 119 -2.80 8.39 10.40
CA GLN A 119 -3.01 8.12 11.84
C GLN A 119 -2.02 7.08 12.38
N LEU A 120 -1.68 6.08 11.58
CA LEU A 120 -0.78 4.98 11.95
C LEU A 120 0.65 5.17 11.45
N ARG A 121 1.03 6.38 11.00
CA ARG A 121 2.30 6.61 10.29
C ARG A 121 3.49 6.07 11.04
N ASN A 122 3.66 6.47 12.31
CA ASN A 122 4.79 6.06 13.12
C ASN A 122 4.81 4.52 13.26
N ALA A 123 3.66 3.90 13.56
CA ALA A 123 3.57 2.46 13.79
C ALA A 123 3.88 1.66 12.51
N LEU A 124 3.42 2.16 11.36
CA LEU A 124 3.73 1.60 10.06
C LEU A 124 5.21 1.75 9.71
N ASP A 125 5.81 2.92 9.96
CA ASP A 125 7.23 3.16 9.75
C ASP A 125 8.09 2.25 10.65
N SER A 126 7.73 2.13 11.93
CA SER A 126 8.34 1.20 12.89
C SER A 126 8.22 -0.25 12.43
N LEU A 127 7.06 -0.64 11.88
CA LEU A 127 6.82 -1.98 11.37
C LEU A 127 7.72 -2.29 10.17
N VAL A 128 7.75 -1.40 9.18
CA VAL A 128 8.58 -1.54 7.98
C VAL A 128 10.06 -1.57 8.37
N GLN A 129 10.50 -0.68 9.25
CA GLN A 129 11.89 -0.63 9.71
C GLN A 129 12.28 -1.92 10.45
N ALA A 130 11.38 -2.52 11.23
CA ALA A 130 11.63 -3.80 11.87
C ALA A 130 11.83 -4.92 10.83
N GLU A 131 11.00 -4.98 9.78
CA GLU A 131 11.15 -5.97 8.70
C GLU A 131 12.45 -5.77 7.90
N VAL A 132 12.80 -4.53 7.57
CA VAL A 132 14.07 -4.17 6.91
C VAL A 132 15.26 -4.63 7.76
N THR A 133 15.21 -4.37 9.06
CA THR A 133 16.27 -4.76 10.01
C THR A 133 16.39 -6.28 10.12
N GLU A 134 15.27 -7.00 10.24
CA GLU A 134 15.27 -8.47 10.28
C GLU A 134 15.85 -9.07 9.00
N TRP A 135 15.47 -8.53 7.84
CA TRP A 135 15.99 -8.97 6.55
C TRP A 135 17.50 -8.72 6.42
N ASN A 136 17.97 -7.52 6.79
CA ASN A 136 19.40 -7.19 6.74
C ASN A 136 20.21 -8.10 7.66
N ASN A 137 19.71 -8.37 8.88
CA ASN A 137 20.35 -9.29 9.82
C ASN A 137 20.37 -10.74 9.29
N TYR A 138 19.31 -11.16 8.59
CA TYR A 138 19.30 -12.45 7.90
C TYR A 138 20.37 -12.52 6.80
N VAL A 139 20.42 -11.52 5.93
CA VAL A 139 21.40 -11.42 4.83
C VAL A 139 22.83 -11.41 5.37
N ALA A 140 23.12 -10.59 6.39
CA ALA A 140 24.42 -10.49 7.03
C ALA A 140 24.89 -11.84 7.58
N ARG A 141 24.02 -12.57 8.30
CA ARG A 141 24.34 -13.91 8.82
C ARG A 141 24.60 -14.92 7.71
N ARG A 142 23.81 -14.91 6.64
CA ARG A 142 23.93 -15.88 5.53
C ARG A 142 25.15 -15.64 4.65
N THR A 143 25.56 -14.39 4.51
CA THR A 143 26.71 -13.98 3.68
C THR A 143 27.99 -13.83 4.48
N GLN A 144 27.99 -14.05 5.80
CA GLN A 144 29.12 -13.71 6.67
C GLN A 144 29.56 -12.25 6.45
N ASN A 145 28.61 -11.33 6.57
CA ASN A 145 28.78 -9.89 6.33
C ASN A 145 29.35 -9.59 4.93
N GLY A 146 28.88 -10.30 3.90
CA GLY A 146 29.32 -10.11 2.51
C GLY A 146 30.56 -10.89 2.09
N THR A 147 31.22 -11.62 3.01
CA THR A 147 32.39 -12.46 2.69
C THR A 147 32.04 -13.63 1.76
N LYS A 148 30.78 -14.09 1.77
CA LYS A 148 30.28 -15.22 0.98
C LYS A 148 29.03 -14.83 0.19
N PRO A 149 28.82 -15.39 -1.01
CA PRO A 149 27.60 -15.17 -1.77
C PRO A 149 26.37 -15.74 -1.06
N MET A 150 25.20 -15.21 -1.39
CA MET A 150 23.94 -15.71 -0.85
C MET A 150 23.72 -17.18 -1.22
N PRO A 151 23.39 -18.07 -0.27
CA PRO A 151 23.10 -19.46 -0.59
C PRO A 151 21.90 -19.61 -1.53
N LYS A 152 21.97 -20.57 -2.47
CA LYS A 152 20.89 -20.86 -3.45
C LYS A 152 19.53 -21.15 -2.77
N LYS A 153 19.53 -21.80 -1.60
CA LYS A 153 18.34 -22.00 -0.77
C LYS A 153 18.33 -20.95 0.34
N SER A 154 17.57 -19.88 0.14
CA SER A 154 17.41 -18.77 1.09
C SER A 154 15.94 -18.35 1.17
N ARG A 155 15.56 -17.70 2.27
CA ARG A 155 14.22 -17.12 2.46
C ARG A 155 13.98 -16.05 1.38
N THR A 156 12.77 -15.99 0.84
CA THR A 156 12.35 -14.93 -0.08
C THR A 156 12.32 -13.59 0.65
N LYS A 157 12.87 -12.55 0.02
CA LYS A 157 12.83 -11.18 0.54
C LYS A 157 11.37 -10.74 0.73
N PRO A 158 10.97 -10.29 1.93
CA PRO A 158 9.64 -9.71 2.11
C PRO A 158 9.49 -8.47 1.23
N ALA A 159 8.41 -8.38 0.46
CA ALA A 159 8.22 -7.31 -0.51
C ALA A 159 8.19 -5.90 0.10
N ILE A 160 7.62 -5.78 1.31
CA ILE A 160 7.59 -4.57 2.15
C ILE A 160 8.97 -3.96 2.42
N VAL A 161 10.05 -4.73 2.37
CA VAL A 161 11.41 -4.20 2.58
C VAL A 161 11.76 -3.14 1.53
N ASP A 162 11.18 -3.22 0.33
CA ASP A 162 11.34 -2.25 -0.75
C ASP A 162 10.34 -1.09 -0.71
N ASP A 163 9.35 -1.13 0.20
CA ASP A 163 8.33 -0.09 0.37
C ASP A 163 8.64 0.86 1.53
N LYS A 164 9.85 0.79 2.10
CA LYS A 164 10.31 1.75 3.10
C LYS A 164 10.23 3.18 2.54
N MET A 165 9.50 4.03 3.23
CA MET A 165 9.43 5.47 2.94
C MET A 165 10.79 6.10 3.25
N SER A 166 11.33 6.86 2.29
CA SER A 166 12.49 7.71 2.53
C SER A 166 12.05 9.04 3.14
N VAL A 167 13.00 9.84 3.63
CA VAL A 167 12.71 11.19 4.17
C VAL A 167 12.27 12.15 3.05
N GLU A 168 12.53 11.80 1.79
CA GLU A 168 12.25 12.60 0.60
C GLU A 168 10.91 12.23 -0.08
N ASP A 169 10.27 11.13 0.35
CA ASP A 169 8.95 10.67 -0.12
C ASP A 169 7.81 11.31 0.68
#